data_AF-A0A2I0FVV7-F1
#
_entry.id   AF-A0A2I0FVV7-F1
#
_cell.length_a   1.000
_cell.length_b   1.000
_cell.length_c   1.000
_cell.angle_alpha   90.00
_cell.angle_beta   90.00
_cell.angle_gamma   90.00
#
_symmetry.space_group_name_H-M   'P 1'
#
loop_
_entity.id
_entity.type
_entity.pdbx_description
1 polymer ?
#
loop_
_entity_poly.entity_id
_entity_poly.type
_entity_poly.pdbx_seq_one_letter_code
_entity_poly.pdbx_strand_id
1 'polypeptide(L)' 'MFRRMQDDINTAFFNEYNRIEQNRLMQYLYNLGYNVPAIARKFALSPQSVYSRIDAHRGRGPAFT' A
#
# COMPACT_ATOMS: atom_id res chain seq x y z
N MET A 1 -3.49 4.92 -19.10
CA MET A 1 -4.36 4.86 -17.91
C MET A 1 -4.53 6.28 -17.39
N PHE A 2 -5.75 6.83 -17.38
CA PHE A 2 -5.97 8.22 -16.94
C PHE A 2 -5.84 8.31 -15.42
N ARG A 3 -4.79 8.99 -14.96
CA ARG A 3 -4.59 9.37 -13.55
C ARG A 3 -5.46 10.60 -13.27
N ARG A 4 -6.21 10.60 -12.17
CA ARG A 4 -7.08 11.73 -11.81
C ARG A 4 -6.32 12.67 -10.88
N MET A 5 -6.69 13.96 -10.87
CA MET A 5 -6.10 14.96 -9.95
C MET A 5 -6.10 14.49 -8.48
N GLN A 6 -7.16 13.78 -8.05
CA GLN A 6 -7.23 13.22 -6.69
C GLN A 6 -6.14 12.17 -6.42
N ASP A 7 -5.74 11.38 -7.41
CA ASP A 7 -4.65 10.42 -7.27
C ASP A 7 -3.31 11.13 -7.05
N ASP A 8 -3.11 12.26 -7.74
CA ASP A 8 -1.90 13.08 -7.60
C ASP A 8 -1.86 13.79 -6.25
N ILE A 9 -2.98 14.35 -5.79
CA ILE A 9 -3.12 14.92 -4.44
C ILE A 9 -2.81 13.87 -3.38
N ASN A 10 -3.40 12.67 -3.48
CA ASN A 10 -3.15 11.60 -2.52
C ASN A 10 -1.68 11.15 -2.53
N THR A 11 -1.05 11.12 -3.71
CA THR A 11 0.38 10.78 -3.84
C THR A 11 1.26 11.87 -3.22
N ALA A 12 0.92 13.15 -3.42
CA ALA A 12 1.64 14.27 -2.82
C ALA A 12 1.60 14.20 -1.29
N PHE A 13 0.42 14.07 -0.67
CA PHE A 13 0.29 13.91 0.78
C PHE A 13 1.01 12.67 1.31
N PHE A 14 0.94 11.55 0.59
CA PHE A 14 1.66 10.34 0.97
C PHE A 14 3.18 10.55 1.00
N ASN A 15 3.72 11.33 0.06
CA ASN A 15 5.15 11.61 -0.01
C ASN A 15 5.63 12.59 1.07
N GLU A 16 4.75 13.49 1.56
CA GLU A 16 5.03 14.37 2.69
C GLU A 16 5.13 13.61 4.02
N TYR A 17 4.43 12.49 4.13
CA TYR A 17 4.51 11.64 5.32
C TYR A 17 5.90 11.05 5.52
N ASN A 18 6.31 10.95 6.78
CA ASN A 18 7.52 10.20 7.10
C ASN A 18 7.32 8.70 6.82
N ARG A 19 8.42 7.94 6.79
CA ARG A 19 8.37 6.51 6.45
C ARG A 19 7.42 5.70 7.35
N ILE A 20 7.34 6.02 8.64
CA ILE A 20 6.49 5.30 9.59
C ILE A 20 5.01 5.54 9.28
N GLU A 21 4.65 6.79 9.02
CA GLU A 21 3.29 7.20 8.63
C GLU A 21 2.87 6.58 7.29
N GLN A 22 3.77 6.58 6.30
CA GLN A 22 3.54 5.89 5.03
C GLN A 22 3.20 4.40 5.26
N ASN A 23 4.00 3.71 6.07
CA ASN A 23 3.79 2.30 6.38
C ASN A 23 2.45 2.08 7.09
N ARG A 24 2.10 2.94 8.07
CA ARG A 24 0.81 2.90 8.78
C ARG A 24 -0.37 3.10 7.84
N LEU A 25 -0.29 4.04 6.90
CA LEU A 25 -1.37 4.27 5.93
C LEU A 25 -1.54 3.06 5.01
N MET A 26 -0.44 2.50 4.48
CA MET A 26 -0.50 1.30 3.65
C MET A 26 -1.07 0.11 4.43
N GLN A 27 -0.68 -0.07 5.70
CA GLN A 27 -1.24 -1.10 6.57
C GLN A 27 -2.74 -0.89 6.80
N TYR A 28 -3.16 0.34 7.06
CA TYR A 28 -4.57 0.68 7.25
C TYR A 28 -5.41 0.31 6.01
N LEU A 29 -4.95 0.69 4.81
CA LEU A 29 -5.62 0.32 3.57
C LEU A 29 -5.66 -1.19 3.36
N TYR A 30 -4.57 -1.89 3.68
CA TYR A 30 -4.55 -3.34 3.63
C TYR A 30 -5.58 -3.94 4.58
N ASN A 31 -5.63 -3.48 5.83
CA ASN A 31 -6.61 -3.91 6.83
C ASN A 31 -8.05 -3.68 6.37
N LEU A 32 -8.33 -2.60 5.62
CA LEU A 32 -9.64 -2.32 5.04
C LEU A 32 -10.08 -3.28 3.92
N GLY A 33 -9.19 -4.10 3.36
CA GLY A 33 -9.55 -5.04 2.28
C GLY A 33 -8.74 -4.86 0.99
N TYR A 34 -8.04 -3.73 0.83
CA TYR A 34 -7.32 -3.45 -0.39
C TYR A 34 -6.10 -4.38 -0.53
N ASN A 35 -5.96 -5.00 -1.70
CA ASN A 35 -4.80 -5.85 -1.96
C ASN A 35 -3.53 -5.03 -2.23
N VAL A 36 -2.37 -5.65 -2.04
CA VAL A 36 -1.06 -5.00 -2.20
C VAL A 36 -0.86 -4.38 -3.59
N PRO A 37 -1.22 -5.04 -4.72
CA PRO A 37 -1.12 -4.43 -6.04
C PRO A 37 -1.93 -3.13 -6.20
N ALA A 38 -3.14 -3.05 -5.60
CA ALA A 38 -3.97 -1.85 -5.65
C ALA A 38 -3.36 -0.70 -4.85
N ILE A 39 -2.86 -0.98 -3.64
CA ILE A 39 -2.18 0.02 -2.80
C ILE A 39 -0.91 0.53 -3.49
N ALA A 40 -0.10 -0.38 -4.03
CA ALA A 40 1.12 -0.05 -4.76
C ALA A 40 0.82 0.87 -5.96
N ARG A 41 -0.21 0.54 -6.76
CA ARG A 41 -0.64 1.38 -7.87
C ARG A 41 -1.11 2.76 -7.43
N LYS A 42 -1.85 2.84 -6.31
CA LYS A 42 -2.40 4.10 -5.80
C LYS A 42 -1.32 5.13 -5.47
N PHE A 43 -0.18 4.68 -4.94
CA PHE A 43 0.93 5.54 -4.54
C PHE A 43 2.16 5.44 -5.47
N ALA A 44 2.00 4.86 -6.66
CA ALA A 44 3.08 4.62 -7.62
C ALA A 44 4.32 3.92 -7.01
N LEU A 45 4.09 2.95 -6.13
CA LEU A 45 5.10 2.08 -5.55
C LEU A 45 5.18 0.74 -6.29
N SER A 46 6.28 0.01 -6.10
CA SER A 46 6.32 -1.40 -6.47
C SER A 46 5.56 -2.26 -5.45
N PRO A 47 4.86 -3.33 -5.86
CA PRO A 47 4.22 -4.26 -4.92
C PRO A 47 5.21 -4.81 -3.87
N GLN A 48 6.44 -5.13 -4.29
CA GLN A 48 7.50 -5.60 -3.39
C GLN A 48 7.82 -4.58 -2.29
N SER A 49 7.86 -3.29 -2.63
CA SER A 49 8.07 -2.22 -1.65
C SER A 49 6.94 -2.09 -0.64
N VAL A 50 5.71 -2.48 -1.01
CA VAL A 50 4.58 -2.48 -0.08
C VAL A 50 4.66 -3.73 0.81
N TYR A 51 4.90 -4.91 0.23
CA TYR A 51 5.07 -6.16 0.99
C TYR A 51 6.17 -6.09 2.06
N SER A 52 7.27 -5.37 1.81
CA SER A 52 8.35 -5.22 2.79
C SER A 52 8.04 -4.22 3.91
N ARG A 53 6.92 -3.50 3.83
CA ARG A 53 6.58 -2.38 4.73
C ARG A 53 5.30 -2.58 5.52
N ILE A 54 4.48 -3.54 5.12
CA ILE A 54 3.22 -3.87 5.80
C ILE A 54 3.23 -5.33 6.22
N ASP A 55 2.44 -5.62 7.24
CA ASP A 55 2.19 -6.95 7.72
C ASP A 55 1.17 -7.68 6.84
N ALA A 56 1.64 -8.14 5.67
CA ALA A 56 0.82 -8.81 4.67
C ALA A 56 0.71 -10.32 4.97
N HIS A 57 -0.35 -10.71 5.66
CA HIS A 57 -0.63 -12.11 6.01
C HIS A 57 -1.85 -12.71 5.32
N ARG A 58 -2.75 -11.91 4.73
CA ARG A 58 -3.89 -12.44 3.96
C ARG A 58 -3.39 -13.23 2.76
N GLY A 59 -3.84 -14.47 2.64
CA GLY A 59 -3.49 -15.37 1.54
C GLY A 59 -2.26 -16.24 1.79
N ARG A 60 -1.51 -16.02 2.88
CA ARG A 60 -0.66 -17.08 3.43
C ARG A 60 -1.55 -17.94 4.33
N GLY A 61 -2.30 -18.85 3.71
CA GLY A 61 -2.83 -20.00 4.46
C GLY A 61 -1.67 -20.69 5.19
N PRO A 62 -1.93 -21.46 6.26
CA PRO A 62 -0.88 -22.18 6.97
C PRO A 62 0.01 -22.87 5.95
N ALA A 63 1.33 -22.62 6.02
CA ALA A 63 2.28 -23.41 5.28
C ALA A 63 2.06 -24.83 5.79
N PHE A 64 1.44 -25.66 4.96
CA PHE A 64 1.32 -27.08 5.25
C PHE A 64 2.75 -27.61 5.34
N THR A 65 3.21 -27.79 6.57
CA THR A 65 4.41 -28.55 6.94
C THR A 65 4.13 -30.03 6.80
#